data_AF-A0A2V2B054-F1
#
_entry.id   AF-A0A2V2B054-F1
#
_cell.length_a   1.000
_cell.length_b   1.000
_cell.length_c   1.000
_cell.angle_alpha   90.00
_cell.angle_beta   90.00
_cell.angle_gamma   90.00
#
_symmetry.space_group_name_H-M   'P 1'
#
loop_
_entity.id
_entity.type
_entity.pdbx_description
1 polymer ?
#
loop_
_entity_poly.entity_id
_entity_poly.type
_entity_poly.pdbx_seq_one_letter_code
_entity_poly.pdbx_strand_id
1 'polypeptide(L)'
;MTHILPARGRMVSQPMLTLPDRTGHERLVPRLRAAGFDPVRVKVETVPWTTESPGPGGGYFEHHLKLLLPADFDRAALECLVVPHGAHLSWNTRRVLSGGAHERFVTQRWRGTAAEAGAACDGLVAALRAAGYEVRSQEREFVLYDSDLSVDDGWIDEGVRA
;
A
#
# COMPACT_ATOMS: atom_id res chain seq x y z
N MET A 1 -15.65 1.70 -3.00
CA MET A 1 -15.04 2.19 -1.74
C MET A 1 -14.24 1.06 -1.13
N THR A 2 -13.02 1.34 -0.70
CA THR A 2 -12.15 0.40 0.03
C THR A 2 -11.94 0.97 1.43
N HIS A 3 -11.73 0.11 2.42
CA HIS A 3 -11.39 0.54 3.78
C HIS A 3 -10.11 -0.16 4.19
N ILE A 4 -9.06 0.62 4.45
CA ILE A 4 -7.78 0.11 4.92
C ILE A 4 -7.67 0.40 6.42
N LEU A 5 -7.25 -0.61 7.18
CA LEU A 5 -6.92 -0.47 8.59
C LEU A 5 -5.43 -0.77 8.76
N PRO A 6 -4.58 0.26 8.92
CA PRO A 6 -3.23 0.10 9.45
C PRO A 6 -3.24 -0.42 10.89
N ALA A 7 -2.19 -1.12 11.30
CA ALA A 7 -2.04 -1.63 12.67
C ALA A 7 -1.78 -0.53 13.70
N ARG A 8 -1.22 0.59 13.23
CA ARG A 8 -0.72 1.72 14.01
C ARG A 8 -0.62 2.94 13.08
N GLY A 9 -0.25 4.08 13.64
CA GLY A 9 -0.02 5.31 12.91
C GLY A 9 -1.10 6.37 13.13
N ARG A 10 -0.89 7.54 12.55
CA ARG A 10 -1.73 8.73 12.72
C ARG A 10 -3.19 8.50 12.34
N MET A 11 -3.44 7.77 11.26
CA MET A 11 -4.78 7.47 10.76
C MET A 11 -4.99 5.98 10.52
N VAL A 12 -5.46 5.27 11.56
CA VAL A 12 -5.70 3.81 11.53
C VAL A 12 -6.98 3.40 10.80
N SER A 13 -7.79 4.35 10.36
CA SER A 13 -9.02 4.09 9.59
C SER A 13 -9.01 4.94 8.33
N GLN A 14 -8.78 4.29 7.19
CA GLN A 14 -8.61 4.96 5.90
C GLN A 14 -9.70 4.49 4.92
N PRO A 15 -10.91 5.09 4.96
CA PRO A 15 -11.90 4.92 3.91
C PRO A 15 -11.43 5.62 2.63
N MET A 16 -11.41 4.89 1.51
CA MET A 16 -10.88 5.35 0.23
C MET A 16 -11.91 5.21 -0.89
N LEU A 17 -11.93 6.21 -1.77
CA LEU A 17 -12.65 6.17 -3.04
C LEU A 17 -11.63 6.08 -4.17
N THR A 18 -11.69 5.00 -4.94
CA THR A 18 -10.90 4.84 -6.17
C THR A 18 -11.72 5.34 -7.35
N LEU A 19 -11.12 6.21 -8.15
CA LEU A 19 -11.72 6.73 -9.37
C LEU A 19 -11.07 6.04 -10.59
N PRO A 20 -11.81 5.83 -11.69
CA PRO A 20 -11.26 5.18 -12.88
C PRO A 20 -10.32 6.09 -13.68
N ASP A 21 -10.27 7.38 -13.35
CA ASP A 21 -9.48 8.39 -14.05
C ASP A 21 -8.63 9.21 -13.07
N ARG A 22 -7.59 9.88 -13.58
CA ARG A 22 -6.57 10.56 -12.78
C ARG A 22 -6.94 11.99 -12.38
N THR A 23 -7.97 12.59 -12.98
CA THR A 23 -8.33 14.02 -12.77
C THR A 23 -9.69 14.20 -12.10
N GLY A 24 -10.45 13.13 -11.90
CA GLY A 24 -11.79 13.15 -11.34
C GLY A 24 -11.83 13.67 -9.91
N HIS A 25 -10.72 13.57 -9.19
CA HIS A 25 -10.56 14.12 -7.84
C HIS A 25 -10.77 15.65 -7.81
N GLU A 26 -10.38 16.38 -8.86
CA GLU A 26 -10.55 17.84 -8.96
C GLU A 26 -12.02 18.26 -8.87
N ARG A 27 -12.92 17.45 -9.45
CA ARG A 27 -14.37 17.66 -9.39
C ARG A 27 -15.01 17.04 -8.15
N LEU A 28 -14.48 15.91 -7.68
CA LEU A 28 -15.08 15.16 -6.58
C LEU A 28 -14.79 15.77 -5.21
N VAL A 29 -13.55 16.21 -4.95
CA VAL A 29 -13.14 16.73 -3.63
C VAL A 29 -14.01 17.94 -3.21
N PRO A 30 -14.26 18.96 -4.06
CA PRO A 30 -15.16 20.04 -3.69
C PRO A 30 -16.59 19.58 -3.36
N ARG A 31 -17.10 18.56 -4.06
CA ARG A 31 -18.44 18.00 -3.82
C ARG A 31 -18.53 17.25 -2.49
N LEU A 32 -17.48 16.48 -2.15
CA LEU A 32 -17.39 15.80 -0.86
C LEU A 32 -17.39 16.83 0.29
N ARG A 33 -16.59 17.91 0.14
CA ARG A 33 -16.56 19.02 1.10
C ARG A 33 -17.91 19.70 1.25
N ALA A 34 -18.59 20.00 0.15
CA ALA A 34 -19.95 20.56 0.18
C ALA A 34 -20.97 19.63 0.85
N ALA A 35 -20.75 18.31 0.82
CA ALA A 35 -21.57 17.31 1.48
C ALA A 35 -21.15 17.01 2.94
N GLY A 36 -20.18 17.74 3.49
CA GLY A 36 -19.73 17.60 4.89
C GLY A 36 -18.63 16.55 5.11
N PHE A 37 -18.03 16.02 4.05
CA PHE A 37 -16.86 15.14 4.14
C PHE A 37 -15.58 15.92 3.81
N ASP A 38 -14.52 15.74 4.58
CA ASP A 38 -13.23 16.36 4.28
C ASP A 38 -12.20 15.31 3.85
N PRO A 39 -11.98 15.09 2.54
CA PRO A 39 -10.91 14.23 2.06
C PRO A 39 -9.55 14.76 2.52
N VAL A 40 -8.86 13.97 3.32
CA VAL A 40 -7.55 14.33 3.90
C VAL A 40 -6.37 13.98 2.98
N ARG A 41 -6.58 13.13 1.97
CA ARG A 41 -5.53 12.70 1.03
C ARG A 41 -6.08 12.39 -0.35
N VAL A 42 -5.29 12.73 -1.36
CA VAL A 42 -5.47 12.35 -2.76
C VAL A 42 -4.18 11.72 -3.25
N LYS A 43 -4.26 10.52 -3.81
CA LYS A 43 -3.17 9.86 -4.53
C LYS A 43 -3.52 9.80 -6.02
N VAL A 44 -2.54 10.05 -6.88
CA VAL A 44 -2.60 9.76 -8.32
C VAL A 44 -1.53 8.73 -8.62
N GLU A 45 -1.97 7.57 -9.07
CA GLU A 45 -1.15 6.38 -9.29
C GLU A 45 -1.11 6.03 -10.77
N THR A 46 -0.03 5.39 -11.21
CA THR A 46 0.17 4.93 -12.58
C THR A 46 1.06 3.69 -12.59
N VAL A 47 1.29 3.15 -13.79
CA VAL A 47 2.19 2.01 -14.00
C VAL A 47 3.65 2.37 -13.67
N PRO A 48 4.46 1.42 -13.17
CA PRO A 48 5.82 1.71 -12.69
C PRO A 48 6.82 2.05 -13.80
N TRP A 49 6.49 1.78 -15.07
CA TRP A 49 7.29 2.16 -16.24
C TRP A 49 6.81 3.47 -16.90
N THR A 50 6.05 4.30 -16.17
CA THR A 50 5.62 5.59 -16.68
C THR A 50 6.81 6.48 -17.07
N THR A 51 6.63 7.29 -18.10
CA THR A 51 7.54 8.38 -18.46
C THR A 51 7.08 9.72 -17.91
N GLU A 52 5.94 9.75 -17.21
CA GLU A 52 5.40 10.96 -16.61
C GLU A 52 6.26 11.40 -15.43
N SER A 53 6.51 12.70 -15.35
CA SER A 53 7.21 13.27 -14.20
C SER A 53 6.28 13.34 -12.99
N PRO A 54 6.76 13.01 -11.78
CA PRO A 54 5.96 13.17 -10.58
C PRO A 54 5.71 14.65 -10.29
N GLY A 55 4.65 14.92 -9.54
CA GLY A 55 4.32 16.25 -9.05
C GLY A 55 5.29 16.76 -7.97
N PRO A 56 4.99 17.94 -7.40
CA PRO A 56 5.75 18.49 -6.27
C PRO A 56 5.82 17.49 -5.10
N GLY A 57 7.00 17.33 -4.51
CA GLY A 57 7.27 16.32 -3.48
C GLY A 57 7.88 15.02 -4.02
N GLY A 58 7.93 14.86 -5.35
CA GLY A 58 8.51 13.68 -6.00
C GLY A 58 7.57 12.46 -5.94
N GLY A 59 7.92 11.43 -6.71
CA GLY A 59 7.16 10.19 -6.77
C GLY A 59 7.81 9.09 -5.95
N TYR A 60 7.07 8.00 -5.78
CA TYR A 60 7.56 6.79 -5.15
C TYR A 60 6.83 5.57 -5.72
N PHE A 61 7.47 4.42 -5.64
CA PHE A 61 6.86 3.15 -6.01
C PHE A 61 6.12 2.57 -4.80
N GLU A 62 4.97 1.97 -5.06
CA GLU A 62 4.20 1.23 -4.05
C GLU A 62 3.92 -0.18 -4.59
N HIS A 63 4.10 -1.18 -3.74
CA HIS A 63 3.81 -2.57 -4.06
C HIS A 63 2.77 -3.11 -3.09
N HIS A 64 1.77 -3.80 -3.61
CA HIS A 64 0.75 -4.49 -2.81
C HIS A 64 0.81 -5.99 -3.09
N LEU A 65 1.28 -6.75 -2.10
CA LEU A 65 1.28 -8.21 -2.15
C LEU A 65 0.08 -8.74 -1.38
N LYS A 66 -0.81 -9.46 -2.06
CA LYS A 66 -1.94 -10.13 -1.43
C LYS A 66 -1.52 -11.52 -0.99
N LEU A 67 -1.56 -11.78 0.31
CA LEU A 67 -1.27 -13.08 0.89
C LEU A 67 -2.56 -13.82 1.21
N LEU A 68 -2.57 -15.14 0.97
CA LEU A 68 -3.53 -16.03 1.60
C LEU A 68 -2.94 -16.55 2.92
N LEU A 69 -3.66 -16.37 4.01
CA LEU A 69 -3.23 -16.75 5.34
C LEU A 69 -4.24 -17.71 6.00
N PRO A 70 -3.78 -18.73 6.74
CA PRO A 70 -4.66 -19.53 7.58
C PRO A 70 -5.21 -18.68 8.74
N ALA A 71 -6.26 -19.17 9.40
CA ALA A 71 -6.92 -18.45 10.50
C ALA A 71 -5.97 -18.15 11.68
N ASP A 72 -5.04 -19.07 11.93
CA ASP A 72 -4.09 -19.11 13.04
C ASP A 72 -2.67 -18.71 12.64
N PHE A 73 -2.49 -17.99 11.52
CA PHE A 73 -1.17 -17.56 11.08
C PHE A 73 -0.42 -16.79 12.18
N ASP A 74 0.89 -17.04 12.30
CA ASP A 74 1.74 -16.28 13.19
C ASP A 74 1.99 -14.88 12.62
N ARG A 75 1.23 -13.91 13.15
CA ARG A 75 1.32 -12.50 12.76
C ARG A 75 2.68 -11.91 13.10
N ALA A 76 3.22 -12.19 14.28
CA ALA A 76 4.49 -11.60 14.71
C ALA A 76 5.63 -12.11 13.83
N ALA A 77 5.64 -13.41 13.50
CA ALA A 77 6.60 -13.97 12.56
C ALA A 77 6.50 -13.32 11.16
N LEU A 78 5.28 -13.13 10.64
CA LEU A 78 5.08 -12.47 9.35
C LEU A 78 5.53 -11.00 9.37
N GLU A 79 5.24 -10.27 10.44
CA GLU A 79 5.71 -8.88 10.61
C GLU A 79 7.24 -8.81 10.69
N CYS A 80 7.88 -9.68 11.48
CA CYS A 80 9.33 -9.79 11.55
C CYS A 80 9.97 -10.14 10.20
N LEU A 81 9.29 -10.91 9.35
CA LEU A 81 9.75 -11.27 8.02
C LEU A 81 9.70 -10.08 7.04
N VAL A 82 8.66 -9.25 7.08
CA VAL A 82 8.44 -8.20 6.07
C VAL A 82 9.06 -6.85 6.42
N VAL A 83 9.25 -6.55 7.71
CA VAL A 83 9.85 -5.28 8.17
C VAL A 83 11.26 -5.03 7.60
N PRO A 84 12.18 -6.02 7.53
CA PRO A 84 13.50 -5.82 6.92
C PRO A 84 13.45 -5.44 5.44
N HIS A 85 12.35 -5.72 4.75
CA HIS A 85 12.12 -5.32 3.37
C HIS A 85 11.44 -3.94 3.25
N GLY A 86 11.27 -3.19 4.35
CA GLY A 86 10.53 -1.92 4.36
C GLY A 86 9.05 -2.11 4.02
N ALA A 87 8.50 -3.28 4.34
CA ALA A 87 7.12 -3.63 4.03
C ALA A 87 6.29 -3.87 5.29
N HIS A 88 4.98 -3.64 5.17
CA HIS A 88 4.07 -3.53 6.30
C HIS A 88 2.80 -4.36 6.06
N LEU A 89 2.43 -5.17 7.06
CA LEU A 89 1.23 -6.01 7.03
C LEU A 89 -0.03 -5.20 7.39
N SER A 90 -1.11 -5.38 6.63
CA SER A 90 -2.42 -4.76 6.92
C SER A 90 -3.07 -5.33 8.19
N TRP A 91 -3.75 -4.49 8.96
CA TRP A 91 -4.45 -4.92 10.19
C TRP A 91 -5.80 -5.56 9.91
N ASN A 92 -6.53 -5.12 8.89
CA ASN A 92 -7.77 -5.77 8.49
C ASN A 92 -7.55 -6.93 7.51
N THR A 93 -8.45 -7.91 7.60
CA THR A 93 -8.63 -8.92 6.55
C THR A 93 -9.30 -8.27 5.35
N ARG A 94 -8.73 -8.44 4.16
CA ARG A 94 -9.32 -7.94 2.92
C ARG A 94 -10.55 -8.75 2.51
N ARG A 95 -10.51 -10.05 2.78
CA ARG A 95 -11.54 -11.05 2.51
C ARG A 95 -11.36 -12.23 3.46
N VAL A 96 -12.45 -12.77 3.99
CA VAL A 96 -12.46 -14.05 4.71
C VAL A 96 -12.98 -15.13 3.74
N LEU A 97 -12.33 -16.28 3.75
CA LEU A 97 -12.67 -17.44 2.93
C LEU A 97 -13.27 -18.55 3.80
N SER A 98 -13.87 -19.55 3.16
CA SER A 98 -14.36 -20.75 3.83
C SER A 98 -13.23 -21.41 4.63
N GLY A 99 -13.52 -21.82 5.87
CA GLY A 99 -12.52 -22.46 6.74
C GLY A 99 -11.65 -21.49 7.54
N GLY A 100 -11.96 -20.18 7.55
CA GLY A 100 -11.28 -19.18 8.40
C GLY A 100 -9.98 -18.61 7.81
N ALA A 101 -9.53 -19.15 6.67
CA ALA A 101 -8.46 -18.53 5.90
C ALA A 101 -8.87 -17.13 5.43
N HIS A 102 -7.92 -16.23 5.27
CA HIS A 102 -8.20 -14.85 4.92
C HIS A 102 -7.08 -14.20 4.13
N GLU A 103 -7.43 -13.14 3.41
CA GLU A 103 -6.50 -12.35 2.61
C GLU A 103 -6.01 -11.14 3.40
N ARG A 104 -4.70 -10.85 3.34
CA ARG A 104 -4.09 -9.61 3.85
C ARG A 104 -3.15 -9.01 2.83
N PHE A 105 -2.89 -7.72 2.96
CA PHE A 105 -1.89 -7.04 2.16
C PHE A 105 -0.58 -6.88 2.92
N VAL A 106 0.53 -7.06 2.21
CA VAL A 106 1.83 -6.53 2.57
C VAL A 106 2.13 -5.39 1.61
N THR A 107 2.28 -4.18 2.15
CA THR A 107 2.56 -2.97 1.38
C THR A 107 4.01 -2.56 1.55
N GLN A 108 4.72 -2.30 0.45
CA GLN A 108 6.10 -1.80 0.44
C GLN A 108 6.15 -0.49 -0.34
N ARG A 109 6.91 0.50 0.16
CA ARG A 109 7.20 1.72 -0.58
C ARG A 109 8.68 1.82 -0.91
N TRP A 110 8.99 2.40 -2.06
CA TRP A 110 10.36 2.60 -2.51
C TRP A 110 10.55 3.97 -3.16
N ARG A 111 11.58 4.70 -2.73
CA ARG A 111 12.06 5.91 -3.42
C ARG A 111 13.35 5.57 -4.16
N GLY A 112 13.42 5.92 -5.44
CA GLY A 112 14.57 5.58 -6.28
C GLY A 112 14.13 5.28 -7.70
N THR A 113 14.85 4.37 -8.35
CA THR A 113 14.56 3.94 -9.72
C THR A 113 13.55 2.78 -9.75
N ALA A 114 12.88 2.62 -10.90
CA ALA A 114 11.98 1.48 -11.13
C ALA A 114 12.70 0.12 -11.03
N ALA A 115 13.98 0.06 -11.39
CA ALA A 115 14.80 -1.14 -11.30
C ALA A 115 15.04 -1.56 -9.84
N GLU A 116 15.40 -0.59 -8.98
CA GLU A 116 15.60 -0.84 -7.55
C GLU A 116 14.28 -1.23 -6.86
N ALA A 117 13.20 -0.50 -7.14
CA ALA A 117 11.88 -0.84 -6.62
C ALA A 117 11.46 -2.26 -7.03
N GLY A 118 11.68 -2.62 -8.30
CA GLY A 118 11.41 -3.96 -8.81
C GLY A 118 12.21 -5.03 -8.07
N ALA A 119 13.52 -4.85 -7.91
CA ALA A 119 14.39 -5.76 -7.20
C ALA A 119 14.02 -5.90 -5.71
N ALA A 120 13.67 -4.80 -5.05
CA ALA A 120 13.22 -4.79 -3.67
C ALA A 120 11.91 -5.59 -3.50
N CYS A 121 10.98 -5.45 -4.44
CA CYS A 121 9.75 -6.22 -4.42
C CYS A 121 9.98 -7.71 -4.68
N ASP A 122 10.87 -8.05 -5.63
CA ASP A 122 11.22 -9.43 -5.94
C ASP A 122 11.86 -10.12 -4.74
N GLY A 123 12.75 -9.41 -4.02
CA GLY A 123 13.35 -9.90 -2.77
C GLY A 123 12.31 -10.19 -1.69
N LEU A 124 11.33 -9.30 -1.50
CA LEU A 124 10.23 -9.51 -0.56
C LEU A 124 9.37 -10.73 -0.94
N VAL A 125 9.01 -10.87 -2.22
CA VAL A 125 8.25 -12.03 -2.72
C VAL A 125 9.02 -13.33 -2.50
N ALA A 126 10.33 -13.33 -2.76
CA ALA A 126 11.19 -14.50 -2.55
C ALA A 126 11.24 -14.90 -1.06
N ALA A 127 11.40 -13.93 -0.15
CA ALA A 127 11.41 -14.19 1.30
C ALA A 127 10.08 -14.78 1.79
N LEU A 128 8.95 -14.22 1.34
CA LEU A 128 7.62 -14.73 1.67
C LEU A 128 7.41 -16.17 1.21
N ARG A 129 7.79 -16.47 -0.04
CA ARG A 129 7.67 -17.83 -0.60
C ARG A 129 8.60 -18.82 0.10
N ALA A 130 9.83 -18.42 0.42
CA ALA A 130 10.77 -19.26 1.15
C ALA A 130 10.26 -19.61 2.55
N ALA A 131 9.53 -18.70 3.20
CA ALA A 131 8.84 -18.94 4.47
C ALA A 131 7.51 -19.71 4.34
N GLY A 132 7.12 -20.11 3.12
CA GLY A 132 5.92 -20.92 2.87
C GLY A 132 4.61 -20.11 2.70
N TYR A 133 4.66 -18.78 2.61
CA TYR A 133 3.48 -17.96 2.39
C TYR A 133 3.03 -17.98 0.91
N GLU A 134 1.71 -18.09 0.69
CA GLU A 134 1.13 -18.01 -0.64
C GLU A 134 0.85 -16.54 -1.03
N VAL A 135 1.59 -16.05 -2.04
CA VAL A 135 1.33 -14.75 -2.68
C VAL A 135 0.32 -14.93 -3.82
N ARG A 136 -0.92 -14.50 -3.61
CA ARG A 136 -2.04 -14.65 -4.55
C ARG A 136 -2.00 -13.66 -5.71
N SER A 137 -1.62 -12.43 -5.43
CA SER A 137 -1.51 -11.38 -6.43
C SER A 137 -0.47 -10.36 -6.01
N GLN A 138 0.08 -9.69 -7.00
CA GLN A 138 1.03 -8.61 -6.84
C GLN A 138 0.60 -7.44 -7.72
N GLU A 139 0.56 -6.26 -7.11
CA GLU A 139 0.37 -4.99 -7.80
C GLU A 139 1.60 -4.12 -7.56
N ARG A 140 2.05 -3.45 -8.62
CA ARG A 140 3.20 -2.52 -8.57
C ARG A 140 2.75 -1.24 -9.25
N GLU A 141 2.92 -0.13 -8.56
CA GLU A 141 2.44 1.18 -9.01
C GLU A 141 3.51 2.24 -8.75
N PHE A 142 3.43 3.33 -9.48
CA PHE A 142 4.15 4.55 -9.21
C PHE A 142 3.18 5.65 -8.83
N VAL A 143 3.40 6.25 -7.67
CA VAL A 143 2.59 7.37 -7.17
C VAL A 143 3.17 8.66 -7.75
N LEU A 144 2.43 9.27 -8.67
CA LEU A 144 2.77 10.55 -9.31
C LEU A 144 2.53 11.74 -8.39
N TYR A 145 1.49 11.67 -7.57
CA TYR A 145 1.10 12.73 -6.66
C TYR A 145 0.48 12.14 -5.41
N ASP A 146 0.85 12.71 -4.28
CA ASP A 146 0.28 12.40 -2.98
C ASP A 146 0.13 13.69 -2.19
N SER A 147 -1.11 14.06 -1.88
CA SER A 147 -1.38 15.34 -1.23
C SER A 147 -1.01 15.38 0.25
N ASP A 148 -0.90 14.22 0.91
CA ASP A 148 -0.60 14.15 2.35
C ASP A 148 0.00 12.79 2.75
N LEU A 149 1.33 12.73 2.78
CA LEU A 149 2.06 11.55 3.26
C LEU A 149 1.89 11.31 4.77
N SER A 150 1.56 12.35 5.55
CA SER A 150 1.47 12.25 7.01
C SER A 150 0.34 11.35 7.49
N VAL A 151 -0.62 11.04 6.61
CA VAL A 151 -1.67 10.03 6.85
C VAL A 151 -1.09 8.68 7.27
N ASP A 152 0.11 8.34 6.79
CA ASP A 152 0.79 7.08 7.12
C ASP A 152 1.86 7.22 8.21
N ASP A 153 2.01 8.39 8.83
CA ASP A 153 3.00 8.62 9.89
C ASP A 153 2.83 7.58 11.02
N GLY A 154 3.92 6.91 11.37
CA GLY A 154 3.95 5.85 12.38
C GLY A 154 3.43 4.48 11.89
N TRP A 155 2.96 4.37 10.65
CA TRP A 155 2.66 3.10 10.00
C TRP A 155 3.81 2.63 9.11
N ILE A 156 4.15 3.41 8.09
CA ILE A 156 5.24 3.17 7.14
C ILE A 156 6.33 4.22 7.39
N ASP A 157 7.55 3.76 7.64
CA ASP A 157 8.72 4.63 7.59
C ASP A 157 9.20 4.65 6.13
N GLU A 158 9.46 5.83 5.57
CA GLU A 158 10.03 5.93 4.23
C GLU A 158 11.36 5.17 4.20
N GLY A 159 11.44 4.11 3.40
CA GLY A 159 12.50 3.10 3.46
C GLY A 159 13.90 3.69 3.65
N VAL A 160 14.65 3.08 4.56
CA VAL A 160 16.06 3.39 4.84
C VAL A 160 16.83 3.43 3.52
N ARG A 161 17.45 4.58 3.23
CA ARG A 161 18.43 4.71 2.15
C ARG A 161 19.56 3.71 2.42
N ALA A 162 19.80 2.80 1.46
CA ALA A 162 21.11 2.17 1.35
C ALA A 162 22.13 3.21 0.86
#